data_AF-A0A7C1PDR4-F1
#
_entry.id   AF-A0A7C1PDR4-F1
#
_cell.length_a   1.000
_cell.length_b   1.000
_cell.length_c   1.000
_cell.angle_alpha   90.00
_cell.angle_beta   90.00
_cell.angle_gamma   90.00
#
_symmetry.space_group_name_H-M   'P 1'
#
loop_
_entity.id
_entity.type
_entity.pdbx_description
1 polymer ?
#
loop_
_entity_poly.entity_id
_entity_poly.type
_entity_poly.pdbx_seq_one_letter_code
_entity_poly.pdbx_strand_id
1 'polypeptide(L)'
;MKKTLIEMLKQKEHETLEILDAIRIIIRIKEKEIENAKPEEKLGSGSRTYKRREESRQLRKRLGMDQDHLAVKAGVCPSTIVRYEQGLSVKSSTETKILQALNNYETENKRIN
;
A
#
# COMPACT_ATOMS: atom_id res chain seq x y z
N MET A 1 3.50 5.32 -56.13
CA MET A 1 2.76 6.56 -55.78
C MET A 1 3.17 6.96 -54.37
N LYS A 2 3.59 8.22 -54.14
CA LYS A 2 3.93 8.71 -52.79
C LYS A 2 2.64 8.98 -52.03
N LYS A 3 2.54 8.49 -50.79
CA LYS A 3 1.48 8.91 -49.86
C LYS A 3 1.59 10.42 -49.63
N THR A 4 0.45 11.08 -49.56
CA THR A 4 0.41 12.51 -49.21
C THR A 4 0.77 12.69 -47.73
N LEU A 5 1.27 13.87 -47.37
CA LEU A 5 1.61 14.18 -45.98
C LEU A 5 0.41 13.96 -45.03
N ILE A 6 -0.81 14.24 -45.50
CA ILE A 6 -2.05 14.04 -44.74
C ILE A 6 -2.31 12.55 -44.46
N GLU A 7 -2.13 11.69 -45.46
CA GLU A 7 -2.28 10.23 -45.27
C GLU A 7 -1.22 9.67 -44.32
N MET A 8 0.01 10.19 -44.38
CA MET A 8 1.07 9.82 -43.45
C MET A 8 0.75 10.24 -42.00
N LEU A 9 0.18 11.43 -41.80
CA LEU A 9 -0.23 11.92 -40.48
C LEU A 9 -1.40 11.10 -39.91
N LYS A 10 -2.41 10.79 -40.72
CA LYS A 10 -3.53 9.93 -40.30
C LYS A 10 -3.08 8.52 -39.92
N GLN A 11 -2.13 7.97 -40.66
CA GLN A 11 -1.53 6.67 -40.33
C GLN A 11 -0.82 6.72 -38.97
N LYS A 12 -0.05 7.78 -38.70
CA LYS A 12 0.66 7.97 -37.43
C LYS A 12 -0.30 8.18 -36.25
N GLU A 13 -1.38 8.92 -36.45
CA GLU A 13 -2.43 9.11 -35.45
C GLU A 13 -3.09 7.76 -35.10
N HIS A 14 -3.40 6.95 -36.11
CA HIS A 14 -3.96 5.61 -35.91
C HIS A 14 -3.01 4.69 -35.13
N GLU A 15 -1.74 4.62 -35.53
CA GLU A 15 -0.70 3.86 -34.80
C GLU A 15 -0.60 4.32 -33.33
N THR A 16 -0.72 5.62 -33.08
CA THR A 16 -0.64 6.18 -31.72
C THR A 16 -1.84 5.76 -30.88
N LEU A 17 -3.04 5.71 -31.47
CA LEU A 17 -4.26 5.25 -30.80
C LEU A 17 -4.19 3.76 -30.44
N GLU A 18 -3.66 2.93 -31.32
CA GLU A 18 -3.44 1.50 -31.05
C GLU A 18 -2.48 1.28 -29.89
N ILE A 19 -1.38 2.05 -29.83
CA ILE A 19 -0.41 1.99 -28.73
C ILE A 19 -1.08 2.41 -27.40
N LEU A 20 -1.91 3.46 -27.41
CA LEU A 20 -2.62 3.91 -26.21
C LEU A 20 -3.58 2.86 -25.68
N ASP A 21 -4.30 2.16 -26.56
CA ASP A 21 -5.20 1.09 -26.14
C ASP A 21 -4.45 -0.12 -25.58
N ALA A 22 -3.31 -0.49 -26.18
CA ALA A 22 -2.44 -1.53 -25.63
C ALA A 22 -1.93 -1.17 -24.22
N ILE A 23 -1.51 0.09 -24.00
CA ILE A 23 -1.05 0.56 -22.69
C ILE A 23 -2.18 0.48 -21.65
N ARG A 24 -3.41 0.88 -22.00
CA ARG A 24 -4.58 0.78 -21.10
C ARG A 24 -4.85 -0.65 -20.66
N ILE A 25 -4.71 -1.61 -21.57
CA ILE A 25 -4.88 -3.04 -21.25
C ILE A 25 -3.78 -3.50 -20.30
N ILE A 26 -2.53 -3.15 -20.56
CA ILE A 26 -1.40 -3.52 -19.70
C ILE A 26 -1.57 -2.95 -18.28
N ILE A 27 -2.00 -1.69 -18.15
CA ILE A 27 -2.27 -1.08 -16.85
C ILE A 27 -3.34 -1.88 -16.10
N ARG A 28 -4.46 -2.22 -16.73
CA ARG A 28 -5.52 -3.02 -16.10
C ARG A 28 -5.04 -4.41 -15.67
N ILE A 29 -4.18 -5.05 -16.46
CA ILE A 29 -3.58 -6.34 -16.09
C ILE A 29 -2.69 -6.15 -14.86
N LYS A 30 -1.85 -5.12 -14.84
CA LYS A 30 -0.95 -4.84 -13.72
C LYS A 30 -1.70 -4.47 -12.45
N GLU A 31 -2.79 -3.71 -12.54
CA GLU A 31 -3.67 -3.40 -11.40
C GLU A 31 -4.29 -4.68 -10.81
N LYS A 32 -4.77 -5.59 -11.67
CA LYS A 32 -5.25 -6.91 -11.23
C LYS A 32 -4.15 -7.78 -10.64
N GLU A 33 -2.94 -7.76 -11.18
CA GLU A 33 -1.80 -8.47 -10.59
C GLU A 33 -1.45 -7.92 -9.22
N ILE A 34 -1.53 -6.60 -8.99
CA ILE A 34 -1.32 -5.97 -7.68
C ILE A 34 -2.44 -6.34 -6.70
N GLU A 35 -3.69 -6.37 -7.15
CA GLU A 35 -4.83 -6.78 -6.32
C GLU A 35 -4.76 -8.27 -5.94
N ASN A 36 -4.32 -9.13 -6.87
CA ASN A 36 -4.17 -10.56 -6.65
C ASN A 36 -2.81 -10.96 -6.05
N ALA A 37 -1.85 -10.04 -5.99
CA ALA A 37 -0.60 -10.25 -5.29
C ALA A 37 -0.91 -10.37 -3.81
N LYS A 38 -0.95 -11.61 -3.32
CA LYS A 38 -0.78 -11.87 -1.89
C LYS A 38 0.47 -11.11 -1.44
N PRO A 39 0.40 -10.36 -0.33
CA PRO A 39 1.58 -9.65 0.16
C PRO A 39 2.71 -10.66 0.27
N GLU A 40 3.85 -10.35 -0.37
CA GLU A 40 5.02 -11.22 -0.45
C GLU A 40 5.18 -12.02 0.84
N GLU A 41 5.07 -13.35 0.75
CA GLU A 41 5.48 -14.27 1.81
C GLU A 41 6.99 -14.12 2.01
N LYS A 42 7.40 -13.10 2.77
CA LYS A 42 8.72 -13.06 3.37
C LYS A 42 8.74 -14.01 4.55
N LEU A 43 9.32 -15.18 4.31
CA LEU A 43 10.08 -16.03 5.23
C LEU A 43 9.68 -15.95 6.71
N GLY A 44 8.95 -16.97 7.17
CA GLY A 44 8.87 -17.31 8.58
C GLY A 44 7.49 -17.75 9.03
N SER A 45 7.15 -19.02 8.78
CA SER A 45 6.12 -19.68 9.58
C SER A 45 6.54 -19.64 11.06
N GLY A 46 5.75 -18.99 11.92
CA GLY A 46 5.61 -19.49 13.29
C GLY A 46 5.83 -18.55 14.47
N SER A 47 5.56 -17.25 14.38
CA SER A 47 5.35 -16.46 15.62
C SER A 47 4.07 -15.64 15.55
N ARG A 48 3.15 -15.90 16.51
CA ARG A 48 1.94 -15.10 16.76
C ARG A 48 2.23 -13.59 16.73
N THR A 49 3.42 -13.21 17.18
CA THR A 49 3.91 -11.84 17.24
C THR A 49 4.15 -11.23 15.85
N TYR A 50 4.68 -11.98 14.89
CA TYR A 50 4.89 -11.48 13.53
C TYR A 50 3.57 -11.21 12.82
N LYS A 51 2.61 -12.15 12.92
CA LYS A 51 1.27 -11.99 12.36
C LYS A 51 0.58 -10.74 12.90
N ARG A 52 0.63 -10.52 14.22
CA ARG A 52 0.07 -9.33 14.87
C ARG A 52 0.67 -8.02 14.35
N ARG A 53 1.98 -8.00 14.08
CA ARG A 53 2.69 -6.81 13.58
C ARG A 53 2.29 -6.46 12.16
N GLU A 54 2.17 -7.47 11.30
CA GLU A 54 1.67 -7.28 9.94
C GLU A 54 0.20 -6.84 9.95
N GLU A 55 -0.64 -7.44 10.80
CA GLU A 55 -2.03 -7.00 11.01
C GLU A 55 -2.10 -5.53 11.47
N SER A 56 -1.21 -5.10 12.37
CA SER A 56 -1.12 -3.71 12.82
C SER A 56 -0.74 -2.75 11.68
N ARG A 57 0.23 -3.14 10.84
CA ARG A 57 0.67 -2.37 9.68
C ARG A 57 -0.45 -2.24 8.64
N GLN A 58 -1.17 -3.32 8.38
CA GLN A 58 -2.32 -3.31 7.47
C GLN A 58 -3.45 -2.44 8.01
N LEU A 59 -3.76 -2.54 9.31
CA LEU A 59 -4.73 -1.67 9.96
C LEU A 59 -4.36 -0.19 9.82
N ARG A 60 -3.10 0.17 10.11
CA ARG A 60 -2.61 1.55 9.93
C ARG A 60 -2.85 2.06 8.51
N LYS A 61 -2.48 1.27 7.50
CA LYS A 61 -2.66 1.62 6.08
C LYS A 61 -4.14 1.80 5.72
N ARG A 62 -5.03 0.90 6.18
CA ARG A 62 -6.48 1.02 5.95
C ARG A 62 -7.07 2.29 6.59
N LEU A 63 -6.52 2.70 7.72
CA LEU A 63 -6.91 3.94 8.42
C LEU A 63 -6.31 5.21 7.79
N GLY A 64 -5.56 5.09 6.68
CA GLY A 64 -4.94 6.23 5.99
C GLY A 64 -3.82 6.90 6.79
N MET A 65 -3.25 6.21 7.77
CA MET A 65 -2.19 6.75 8.62
C MET A 65 -0.81 6.45 8.04
N ASP A 66 0.07 7.46 8.00
CA ASP A 66 1.51 7.23 7.87
C ASP A 66 2.13 6.80 9.21
N GLN A 67 3.42 6.47 9.20
CA GLN A 67 4.12 6.00 10.40
C GLN A 67 4.34 7.12 11.42
N ASP A 68 4.45 8.38 10.99
CA ASP A 68 4.65 9.54 11.86
C ASP A 68 3.37 9.88 12.63
N HIS A 69 2.23 9.85 11.95
CA HIS A 69 0.93 10.03 12.55
C HIS A 69 0.64 8.95 13.60
N LEU A 70 0.94 7.68 13.30
CA LEU A 70 0.81 6.61 14.29
C LEU A 70 1.78 6.81 15.47
N ALA A 71 3.01 7.25 15.22
CA ALA A 71 3.98 7.56 16.28
C ALA A 71 3.48 8.66 17.22
N VAL A 72 2.91 9.74 16.68
CA VAL A 72 2.30 10.82 17.47
C VAL A 72 1.15 10.28 18.32
N LYS A 73 0.22 9.51 17.72
CA LYS A 73 -0.93 8.95 18.45
C LYS A 73 -0.52 7.96 19.54
N ALA A 74 0.54 7.17 19.31
CA ALA A 74 1.07 6.21 20.27
C ALA A 74 2.03 6.82 21.31
N GLY A 75 2.47 8.08 21.11
CA GLY A 75 3.45 8.74 21.98
C GLY A 75 4.82 8.06 21.94
N VAL A 76 5.29 7.67 20.76
CA VAL A 76 6.59 7.01 20.52
C VAL A 76 7.34 7.68 19.38
N CYS A 77 8.64 7.43 19.23
CA CYS A 77 9.40 7.96 18.10
C CYS A 77 9.02 7.24 16.79
N PRO A 78 8.98 7.93 15.63
CA PRO A 78 8.70 7.31 14.33
C PRO A 78 9.57 6.09 13.98
N SER A 79 10.86 6.15 14.31
CA SER A 79 11.79 5.03 14.15
C SER A 79 11.36 3.77 14.90
N THR A 80 10.59 3.92 15.98
CA THR A 80 10.03 2.81 16.74
C THR A 80 8.90 2.11 15.98
N ILE A 81 8.07 2.86 15.26
CA ILE A 81 7.02 2.31 14.40
C ILE A 81 7.64 1.52 13.25
N VAL A 82 8.66 2.09 12.59
CA VAL A 82 9.40 1.39 11.52
C VAL A 82 9.94 0.05 12.01
N ARG A 83 10.63 0.03 13.16
CA ARG A 83 11.18 -1.20 13.74
C ARG A 83 10.09 -2.20 14.11
N TYR A 84 9.01 -1.73 14.73
CA TYR A 84 7.87 -2.58 15.10
C TYR A 84 7.25 -3.26 13.87
N GLU A 85 6.97 -2.50 12.81
CA GLU A 85 6.37 -3.03 11.58
C GLU A 85 7.30 -3.95 10.79
N GLN A 86 8.62 -3.75 10.90
CA GLN A 86 9.62 -4.65 10.33
C GLN A 86 9.81 -5.95 11.11
N GLY A 87 9.05 -6.16 12.19
CA GLY A 87 9.19 -7.35 13.02
C GLY A 87 10.37 -7.31 13.99
N LEU A 88 11.05 -6.17 14.15
CA LEU A 88 12.15 -6.02 15.10
C LEU A 88 11.64 -5.92 16.54
N SER A 89 12.41 -6.44 17.49
CA SER A 89 12.01 -6.41 18.90
C SER A 89 11.85 -4.97 19.42
N VAL A 90 10.74 -4.75 20.13
CA VAL A 90 10.41 -3.52 20.85
C VAL A 90 9.96 -3.89 22.25
N LYS A 91 9.97 -2.94 23.19
CA LYS A 91 9.46 -3.18 24.55
C LYS A 91 7.96 -3.52 24.49
N SER A 92 7.48 -4.43 25.33
CA SER A 92 6.06 -4.81 25.35
C SER A 92 5.14 -3.62 25.60
N SER A 93 5.53 -2.71 26.49
CA SER A 93 4.80 -1.47 26.78
C SER A 93 4.68 -0.56 25.55
N THR A 94 5.69 -0.55 24.68
CA THR A 94 5.64 0.16 23.39
C THR A 94 4.67 -0.52 22.43
N GLU A 95 4.72 -1.85 22.31
CA GLU A 95 3.78 -2.61 21.47
C GLU A 95 2.32 -2.36 21.91
N THR A 96 2.04 -2.36 23.22
CA THR A 96 0.70 -2.04 23.75
C THR A 96 0.24 -0.64 23.35
N LYS A 97 1.11 0.37 23.46
CA LYS A 97 0.77 1.76 23.06
C LYS A 97 0.42 1.86 21.58
N ILE A 98 1.18 1.18 20.72
CA ILE A 98 0.95 1.18 19.27
C ILE A 98 -0.42 0.56 18.95
N LEU A 99 -0.72 -0.59 19.54
CA LEU A 99 -2.00 -1.28 19.35
C LEU A 99 -3.18 -0.46 19.88
N GLN A 100 -3.03 0.16 21.05
CA GLN A 100 -4.07 1.00 21.64
C GLN A 100 -4.35 2.23 20.77
N ALA A 101 -3.32 2.88 20.23
CA ALA A 101 -3.48 4.02 19.33
C ALA A 101 -4.27 3.66 18.06
N LEU A 102 -3.97 2.50 17.45
CA LEU A 102 -4.69 2.01 16.28
C LEU A 102 -6.17 1.72 16.58
N ASN A 103 -6.45 1.01 17.67
CA ASN A 103 -7.83 0.66 18.06
C ASN A 103 -8.67 1.89 18.41
N ASN A 104 -8.07 2.86 19.11
CA ASN A 104 -8.75 4.11 19.45
C ASN A 104 -9.12 4.90 18.20
N TYR A 105 -8.18 5.05 17.26
CA TYR A 105 -8.43 5.75 16.01
C TYR A 105 -9.47 5.05 15.13
N GLU A 106 -9.45 3.71 15.08
CA GLU A 106 -10.50 2.93 14.40
C GLU A 106 -11.88 3.18 15.02
N THR A 107 -11.96 3.22 16.35
CA THR A 107 -13.22 3.46 17.08
C THR A 107 -13.72 4.89 16.85
N GLU A 108 -12.83 5.88 16.85
CA GLU A 108 -13.14 7.28 16.55
C GLU A 108 -13.74 7.43 15.14
N ASN A 109 -13.12 6.81 14.12
CA ASN A 109 -13.63 6.87 12.74
C ASN A 109 -14.95 6.12 12.55
N LYS A 110 -15.20 5.04 13.31
CA LYS A 110 -16.48 4.31 13.27
C LYS A 110 -17.65 5.07 13.89
N ARG A 111 -17.41 6.06 14.75
CA ARG A 111 -18.47 6.89 15.35
C ARG A 111 -18.92 8.04 14.44
N ILE A 112 -18.19 8.28 13.35
CA ILE A 112 -18.41 9.41 12.42
C ILE A 112 -19.16 8.96 11.15
N ASN A 113 -19.33 7.65 10.94
CA ASN A 113 -20.17 7.04 9.89
C ASN A 113 -21.45 6.47 10.50
#